data_AF-A0A945HGZ1-F1
#
_entry.id   AF-A0A945HGZ1-F1
#
_cell.length_a   1.000
_cell.length_b   1.000
_cell.length_c   1.000
_cell.angle_alpha   90.00
_cell.angle_beta   90.00
_cell.angle_gamma   90.00
#
_symmetry.space_group_name_H-M   'P 1'
#
loop_
_entity.id
_entity.type
_entity.pdbx_description
1 polymer ?
#
loop_
_entity_poly.entity_id
_entity_poly.type
_entity_poly.pdbx_seq_one_letter_code
_entity_poly.pdbx_strand_id
1 'polypeptide(L)' 'DLKNDAENILVSLGLTPSQAINVFYKQITFQNGLPFPVKVPKMKLNEITINAMEERDLDEYETSSELYKDLGI' A
#
# COMPACT_ATOMS: atom_id res chain seq x y z
N ASP A 1 -3.75 18.28 -10.30
CA ASP A 1 -2.54 18.28 -11.15
C ASP A 1 -1.44 17.61 -10.36
N LEU A 2 -0.80 16.58 -10.93
CA LEU A 2 0.18 15.74 -10.23
C LEU A 2 1.22 16.54 -9.42
N LYS A 3 1.72 17.63 -9.99
CA LYS A 3 2.69 18.51 -9.35
C LYS A 3 2.12 19.15 -8.08
N ASN A 4 0.95 19.77 -8.16
CA ASN A 4 0.33 20.45 -7.02
C ASN A 4 -0.02 19.46 -5.91
N ASP A 5 -0.51 18.28 -6.29
CA ASP A 5 -0.86 17.23 -5.34
C ASP A 5 0.39 16.73 -4.59
N ALA A 6 1.50 16.52 -5.31
CA ALA A 6 2.78 16.15 -4.72
C ALA A 6 3.35 17.26 -3.81
N GLU A 7 3.31 18.52 -4.25
CA GLU A 7 3.81 19.65 -3.45
C GLU A 7 3.01 19.84 -2.16
N ASN A 8 1.69 19.66 -2.20
CA ASN A 8 0.84 19.71 -0.99
C ASN A 8 1.22 18.63 0.03
N ILE A 9 1.53 17.42 -0.43
CA ILE A 9 2.00 16.32 0.44
C ILE A 9 3.39 16.64 1.01
N LEU A 10 4.30 17.19 0.21
CA LEU A 10 5.63 17.56 0.70
C LEU A 10 5.55 18.66 1.77
N VAL A 11 4.67 19.65 1.57
CA VAL A 11 4.43 20.72 2.55
C VAL A 11 3.88 20.17 3.86
N SER A 12 2.95 19.21 3.82
CA SER A 12 2.43 18.58 5.05
C SER A 12 3.49 17.77 5.80
N LEU A 13 4.50 17.26 5.09
CA LEU A 13 5.67 16.60 5.64
C LEU A 13 6.78 17.58 6.08
N GLY A 14 6.60 18.88 5.90
CA GLY A 14 7.61 19.91 6.22
C GLY A 14 8.80 19.89 5.26
N LEU A 15 8.64 19.38 4.05
CA LEU A 15 9.67 19.24 3.03
C LEU A 15 9.42 20.18 1.85
N THR A 16 10.48 20.79 1.36
CA THR A 16 10.47 21.43 0.04
C THR A 16 10.69 20.40 -1.08
N PRO A 17 10.29 20.70 -2.32
CA PRO A 17 10.58 19.83 -3.47
C PRO A 17 12.07 19.50 -3.61
N SER A 18 12.95 20.47 -3.39
CA SER A 18 14.40 20.26 -3.44
C SER A 18 14.89 19.32 -2.33
N GLN A 19 14.33 19.40 -1.13
CA GLN A 19 14.65 18.48 -0.04
C GLN A 19 14.18 17.05 -0.36
N ALA A 20 12.99 16.89 -0.93
CA ALA A 20 12.46 15.60 -1.36
C ALA A 20 13.35 14.94 -2.42
N ILE A 21 13.83 15.71 -3.41
CA ILE A 21 14.78 15.23 -4.42
C ILE A 21 16.09 14.77 -3.78
N ASN A 22 16.61 15.51 -2.80
CA ASN A 22 17.83 15.11 -2.10
C ASN A 22 17.64 13.80 -1.31
N VAL A 23 16.49 13.61 -0.65
CA VAL A 23 16.16 12.36 0.04
C VAL A 23 16.07 11.20 -0.95
N PHE A 24 15.46 11.42 -2.12
CA PHE A 24 15.36 10.43 -3.19
C PHE A 24 16.74 9.95 -3.65
N TYR A 25 17.68 10.86 -3.93
CA TYR A 25 19.06 10.49 -4.30
C TYR A 25 19.79 9.75 -3.20
N LYS A 26 19.62 10.17 -1.93
CA LYS A 26 20.21 9.45 -0.79
C LYS A 26 19.71 8.01 -0.72
N GLN A 27 18.42 7.79 -0.91
CA GLN A 27 17.85 6.45 -0.92
C GLN A 27 18.39 5.62 -2.09
N ILE A 28 18.58 6.21 -3.27
CA ILE A 28 19.21 5.51 -4.41
C ILE A 28 20.62 5.04 -4.04
N THR A 29 21.43 5.93 -3.48
CA THR A 29 22.81 5.60 -3.10
C THR A 29 22.87 4.56 -1.99
N PHE A 30 21.95 4.62 -1.01
CA PHE A 30 21.90 3.70 0.11
C PHE A 30 21.47 2.29 -0.30
N GLN A 31 20.48 2.20 -1.19
CA GLN A 31 19.91 0.93 -1.63
C GLN A 31 20.68 0.33 -2.82
N ASN A 32 21.64 1.09 -3.40
CA ASN A 32 22.30 0.76 -4.66
C ASN A 32 21.28 0.36 -5.75
N GLY A 33 20.17 1.10 -5.82
CA GLY A 33 18.98 0.74 -6.58
C GLY A 33 17.87 1.78 -6.45
N LEU A 34 16.70 1.54 -7.03
CA LEU A 34 15.58 2.47 -6.91
C LEU A 34 14.96 2.40 -5.51
N PRO A 35 14.52 3.54 -4.93
CA PRO A 35 14.05 3.62 -3.54
C PRO A 35 12.62 3.12 -3.36
N PHE A 36 12.13 2.39 -4.34
CA PHE A 36 10.87 1.68 -4.35
C PHE A 36 11.04 0.42 -5.20
N PRO A 37 10.31 -0.66 -4.89
CA PRO A 37 10.38 -1.88 -5.67
C PRO A 37 9.90 -1.63 -7.10
N VAL A 38 10.78 -1.82 -8.08
CA VAL A 38 10.39 -1.84 -9.50
C VAL A 38 9.78 -3.18 -9.81
N LYS A 39 8.48 -3.29 -9.54
CA LYS A 39 7.67 -4.42 -9.93
C LYS A 39 6.70 -3.94 -10.98
N VAL A 40 6.66 -4.61 -12.14
CA VAL A 40 5.42 -4.63 -12.91
C VAL A 40 4.38 -5.21 -11.95
N PRO A 41 3.26 -4.52 -11.67
CA PRO A 41 2.27 -5.02 -10.73
C PRO A 41 1.74 -6.36 -11.27
N LYS A 42 2.35 -7.46 -10.81
CA LYS A 42 1.75 -8.78 -10.83
C LYS A 42 0.74 -8.78 -9.71
N MET A 43 -0.31 -8.01 -9.88
CA MET A 43 -1.51 -8.15 -9.07
C MET A 43 -2.21 -9.41 -9.57
N LYS A 44 -1.56 -10.58 -9.41
CA LYS A 44 -2.33 -11.79 -9.13
C LYS A 44 -2.75 -11.62 -7.68
N LEU A 45 -3.80 -10.83 -7.47
CA LEU A 45 -4.64 -11.04 -6.31
C LEU A 45 -4.86 -12.54 -6.23
N ASN A 46 -4.57 -13.15 -5.08
CA ASN A 46 -4.96 -14.55 -4.91
C ASN A 46 -6.49 -14.62 -5.02
N GLU A 47 -7.03 -15.79 -5.34
CA GLU A 47 -8.47 -15.97 -5.54
C GLU A 47 -9.28 -15.43 -4.35
N ILE A 48 -8.75 -15.60 -3.13
CA ILE A 48 -9.34 -15.04 -1.90
C ILE A 48 -9.50 -13.51 -1.97
N THR A 49 -8.48 -12.77 -2.39
CA THR A 49 -8.57 -11.30 -2.46
C THR A 49 -9.47 -10.85 -3.61
N ILE A 50 -9.51 -11.60 -4.73
CA ILE A 50 -10.44 -11.33 -5.84
C ILE A 50 -11.88 -11.55 -5.38
N ASN A 51 -12.16 -12.71 -4.78
CA ASN A 51 -13.47 -13.08 -4.28
C ASN A 51 -13.97 -12.09 -3.22
N ALA A 52 -13.11 -11.69 -2.28
CA ALA A 52 -13.45 -10.68 -1.28
C ALA A 52 -13.76 -9.29 -1.89
N MET A 53 -13.03 -8.89 -2.94
CA MET A 53 -13.32 -7.64 -3.66
C MET A 53 -14.59 -7.71 -4.51
N GLU A 54 -14.98 -8.91 -4.96
CA GLU A 54 -16.18 -9.17 -5.77
C GLU A 54 -17.38 -9.65 -4.95
N GLU A 55 -17.26 -9.66 -3.61
CA GLU A 55 -18.27 -10.17 -2.66
C GLU A 55 -18.73 -11.61 -2.96
N ARG A 56 -17.80 -12.45 -3.41
CA ARG A 56 -18.00 -13.88 -3.69
C ARG A 56 -17.42 -14.73 -2.57
N ASP A 57 -18.11 -15.82 -2.22
CA ASP A 57 -17.66 -16.81 -1.22
C ASP A 57 -17.20 -16.19 0.11
N LEU A 58 -17.94 -15.19 0.59
CA LEU A 58 -17.72 -14.57 1.89
C LEU A 58 -18.64 -15.22 2.93
N ASP A 59 -18.05 -15.74 4.00
CA ASP A 59 -18.79 -16.13 5.20
C ASP A 59 -19.09 -14.87 6.03
N GLU A 60 -20.37 -14.64 6.31
CA GLU A 60 -20.83 -13.53 7.16
C GLU A 60 -21.15 -14.08 8.56
N TYR A 61 -20.68 -13.38 9.59
CA TYR A 61 -20.89 -13.75 10.98
C TYR A 61 -21.47 -12.56 11.73
N GLU A 62 -22.49 -12.80 12.56
CA GLU A 62 -23.16 -11.71 13.29
C GLU A 62 -22.33 -11.23 14.49
N THR A 63 -21.45 -12.09 15.02
CA THR A 63 -20.65 -11.79 16.21
C THR A 63 -19.23 -12.35 16.11
N SER A 64 -18.28 -11.66 16.74
CA SER A 64 -16.89 -12.14 16.81
C SER A 64 -16.77 -13.52 17.48
N SER A 65 -17.66 -13.84 18.43
CA SER A 65 -17.72 -15.15 19.07
C SER A 65 -18.05 -16.28 18.11
N GLU A 66 -18.92 -16.02 17.13
CA GLU A 66 -19.30 -17.01 16.11
C GLU A 66 -18.15 -17.28 15.14
N LEU A 67 -17.44 -16.22 14.73
CA LEU A 67 -16.22 -16.32 13.93
C LEU A 67 -15.15 -17.18 14.62
N TYR A 68 -14.87 -16.94 15.90
CA TYR A 68 -13.83 -17.72 16.62
C TYR A 68 -14.20 -19.20 16.75
N LYS A 69 -15.48 -19.48 16.99
CA LYS A 69 -16.00 -20.86 17.04
C LYS A 69 -15.79 -21.60 15.73
N ASP A 70 -16.02 -20.96 14.58
CA ASP A 70 -15.84 -21.56 13.26
C ASP A 70 -14.36 -21.77 12.91
N LEU A 71 -13.50 -20.81 13.30
CA LEU A 71 -12.04 -20.92 13.17
C LEU A 71 -11.41 -21.96 14.11
N GLY A 72 -12.18 -22.50 15.06
CA GLY A 72 -11.72 -23.52 16.01
C GLY A 72 -10.67 -23.00 17.01
N ILE A 73 -10.68 -21.68 17.27
CA ILE A 73 -9.75 -20.99 18.18
C ILE A 73 -10.47 -20.30 19.35
#